data_AF-W2QPD4-F1
#
_entry.id   AF-W2QPD4-F1
#
_cell.length_a   1.000
_cell.length_b   1.000
_cell.length_c   1.000
_cell.angle_alpha   90.00
_cell.angle_beta   90.00
_cell.angle_gamma   90.00
#
_symmetry.space_group_name_H-M   'P 1'
#
loop_
_entity.id
_entity.type
_entity.pdbx_description
1 polymer ?
#
loop_
_entity_poly.entity_id
_entity_poly.type
_entity_poly.pdbx_seq_one_letter_code
_entity_poly.pdbx_strand_id
1 'polypeptide(L)'
;MDSVRSLTKQSLVPDQIYINIPEGPMKRHPERSYDETEIPSELVGLTPLVKVNRCVDDGPATKLLGTLRLEHNASTLIITLDDDFEYPPELVASLVWEAVAKPDDALGVCGWGMLPMWHEVGVVPAYVPYFMRPNGRYVDILQACCGNAYRRGFFTDVDALADIPPVCVTVDDVWIAGYLRTVEQRHSALISKRLDPSDPAWKKEEARSSERQMTLSSFNHEHQVHYKCVQAIEEKFQRRWTRNFEE
;
A
#
# COMPACT_ATOMS: atom_id res chain seq x y z
N MET A 1 6.94 -16.35 -4.82
CA MET A 1 5.74 -16.72 -5.62
C MET A 1 4.52 -17.02 -4.75
N ASP A 2 4.69 -17.23 -3.45
CA ASP A 2 3.60 -17.63 -2.56
C ASP A 2 2.48 -16.57 -2.50
N SER A 3 2.85 -15.29 -2.64
CA SER A 3 1.95 -14.14 -2.72
C SER A 3 0.93 -14.30 -3.85
N VAL A 4 1.36 -14.43 -5.11
CA VAL A 4 0.45 -14.62 -6.25
C VAL A 4 -0.38 -15.90 -6.09
N ARG A 5 0.23 -17.01 -5.64
CA ARG A 5 -0.49 -18.27 -5.40
C ARG A 5 -1.57 -18.13 -4.32
N SER A 6 -1.36 -17.31 -3.30
CA SER A 6 -2.37 -17.05 -2.27
C SER A 6 -3.53 -16.23 -2.81
N LEU A 7 -3.30 -15.38 -3.81
CA LEU A 7 -4.33 -14.55 -4.46
C LEU A 7 -5.18 -15.34 -5.45
N THR A 8 -4.63 -16.36 -6.11
CA THR A 8 -5.44 -17.25 -6.96
C THR A 8 -6.35 -18.19 -6.17
N LYS A 9 -6.17 -18.28 -4.85
CA LYS A 9 -6.94 -19.14 -3.93
C LYS A 9 -7.91 -18.34 -3.04
N GLN A 10 -8.18 -17.08 -3.37
CA GLN A 10 -9.14 -16.27 -2.62
C GLN A 10 -10.55 -16.85 -2.75
N SER A 11 -11.29 -16.82 -1.65
CA SER A 11 -12.70 -17.20 -1.55
C SER A 11 -13.61 -16.35 -2.45
N LEU A 12 -13.23 -15.09 -2.67
CA LEU A 12 -13.71 -14.28 -3.78
C LEU A 12 -12.52 -14.01 -4.70
N VAL A 13 -12.53 -14.65 -5.87
CA VAL A 13 -11.46 -14.49 -6.86
C VAL A 13 -11.56 -13.09 -7.47
N PRO A 14 -10.47 -12.30 -7.51
CA PRO A 14 -10.48 -11.00 -8.19
C PRO A 14 -10.64 -11.17 -9.70
N ASP A 15 -11.23 -10.18 -10.38
CA ASP A 15 -11.39 -10.23 -11.84
C ASP A 15 -10.03 -10.26 -12.58
N GLN A 16 -9.02 -9.60 -12.01
CA GLN A 16 -7.68 -9.50 -12.56
C GLN A 16 -6.66 -9.30 -11.42
N ILE A 17 -5.51 -9.97 -11.52
CA ILE A 17 -4.32 -9.75 -10.69
C ILE A 17 -3.26 -9.09 -11.56
N TYR A 18 -2.91 -7.85 -11.24
CA TYR A 18 -1.82 -7.13 -11.91
C TYR A 18 -0.49 -7.34 -11.20
N ILE A 19 0.52 -7.75 -11.95
CA ILE A 19 1.91 -7.76 -11.49
C ILE A 19 2.62 -6.62 -12.21
N ASN A 20 2.78 -5.49 -11.52
CA ASN A 20 3.43 -4.32 -12.06
C ASN A 20 4.94 -4.49 -11.94
N ILE A 21 5.62 -4.64 -13.09
CA ILE A 21 7.07 -4.77 -13.17
C ILE A 21 7.57 -3.57 -13.97
N PRO A 22 8.38 -2.66 -13.39
CA PRO A 22 8.85 -1.54 -14.15
C PRO A 22 9.73 -1.91 -15.35
N GLU A 23 9.97 -0.97 -16.25
CA GLU A 23 10.92 -1.09 -17.35
C GLU A 23 12.23 -0.36 -17.04
N GLY A 24 13.35 -0.83 -17.62
CA GLY A 24 14.64 -0.16 -17.53
C GLY A 24 15.37 -0.31 -16.19
N PRO A 25 16.36 0.57 -15.92
CA PRO A 25 17.18 0.51 -14.72
C PRO A 25 16.38 0.65 -13.42
N MET A 26 16.68 -0.18 -12.43
CA MET A 26 15.97 -0.14 -11.14
C MET A 26 16.34 1.13 -10.37
N LYS A 27 15.36 1.90 -9.86
CA LYS A 27 15.65 3.12 -9.08
C LYS A 27 16.52 2.87 -7.84
N ARG A 28 16.34 1.72 -7.17
CA ARG A 28 17.10 1.34 -5.96
C ARG A 28 18.47 0.75 -6.26
N HIS A 29 18.60 0.10 -7.41
CA HIS A 29 19.80 -0.62 -7.85
C HIS A 29 20.07 -0.27 -9.32
N PRO A 30 20.56 0.96 -9.61
CA PRO A 30 20.70 1.45 -10.99
C PRO A 30 21.66 0.63 -11.85
N GLU A 31 22.50 -0.20 -11.22
CA GLU A 31 23.37 -1.18 -11.87
C GLU A 31 22.62 -2.41 -12.42
N ARG A 32 21.33 -2.58 -12.08
CA ARG A 32 20.46 -3.67 -12.53
C ARG A 32 19.31 -3.12 -13.36
N SER A 33 18.81 -3.92 -14.29
CA SER A 33 17.62 -3.58 -15.08
C SER A 33 16.47 -4.55 -14.83
N TYR A 34 15.24 -4.03 -14.77
CA TYR A 34 14.04 -4.86 -14.79
C TYR A 34 13.83 -5.57 -16.13
N ASP A 35 14.47 -5.12 -17.20
CA ASP A 35 14.41 -5.77 -18.53
C ASP A 35 15.15 -7.11 -18.55
N GLU A 36 16.08 -7.31 -17.61
CA GLU A 36 16.83 -8.55 -17.42
C GLU A 36 16.09 -9.54 -16.50
N THR A 37 14.95 -9.13 -15.92
CA THR A 37 14.17 -9.97 -15.02
C THR A 37 13.36 -10.98 -15.83
N GLU A 38 13.72 -12.25 -15.75
CA GLU A 38 12.92 -13.33 -16.32
C GLU A 38 11.57 -13.45 -15.60
N ILE A 39 10.48 -13.40 -16.36
CA ILE A 39 9.13 -13.64 -15.83
C ILE A 39 8.95 -15.16 -15.69
N PRO A 40 8.69 -15.69 -14.48
CA PRO A 40 8.46 -17.12 -14.29
C PRO A 40 7.34 -17.65 -15.19
N SER A 41 7.59 -18.77 -15.88
CA SER A 41 6.62 -19.41 -16.79
C SER A 41 5.29 -19.76 -16.12
N GLU A 42 5.32 -20.03 -14.82
CA GLU A 42 4.11 -20.24 -14.03
C GLU A 42 3.21 -18.99 -13.96
N LEU A 43 3.77 -17.77 -13.87
CA LEU A 43 2.95 -16.54 -13.92
C LEU A 43 2.29 -16.39 -15.29
N VAL A 44 3.02 -16.70 -16.36
CA VAL A 44 2.49 -16.72 -17.72
C VAL A 44 1.34 -17.73 -17.83
N GLY A 45 1.48 -18.91 -17.21
CA GLY A 45 0.45 -19.95 -17.17
C GLY A 45 -0.82 -19.60 -16.41
N LEU A 46 -0.83 -18.52 -15.61
CA LEU A 46 -2.00 -18.03 -14.88
C LEU A 46 -2.82 -16.98 -15.66
N THR A 47 -2.44 -16.70 -16.92
CA THR A 47 -3.25 -15.91 -17.85
C THR A 47 -4.60 -16.62 -18.12
N PRO A 48 -5.75 -15.91 -18.17
CA PRO A 48 -5.90 -14.45 -18.17
C PRO A 48 -6.02 -13.81 -16.79
N LEU A 49 -6.13 -14.58 -15.71
CA LEU A 49 -6.34 -14.04 -14.36
C LEU A 49 -5.15 -13.19 -13.88
N VAL A 50 -3.92 -13.60 -14.19
CA VAL A 50 -2.71 -12.83 -13.86
C VAL A 50 -2.21 -12.12 -15.12
N LYS A 51 -2.03 -10.80 -15.03
CA LYS A 51 -1.47 -9.97 -16.09
C LYS A 51 -0.21 -9.26 -15.61
N VAL A 52 0.90 -9.53 -16.30
CA VAL A 52 2.13 -8.77 -16.11
C VAL A 52 1.99 -7.44 -16.84
N ASN A 53 2.21 -6.36 -16.12
CA ASN A 53 2.18 -5.00 -16.62
C ASN A 53 3.60 -4.43 -16.60
N ARG A 54 4.17 -4.18 -17.78
CA ARG A 54 5.44 -3.46 -17.90
C ARG A 54 5.16 -1.96 -17.84
N CYS A 55 5.74 -1.27 -16.87
CA CYS A 55 5.31 0.09 -16.52
C CYS A 55 6.46 1.01 -16.10
N VAL A 56 6.11 2.26 -15.76
CA VAL A 56 7.05 3.21 -15.15
C VAL A 56 7.40 2.76 -13.73
N ASP A 57 8.65 2.97 -13.31
CA ASP A 57 9.10 2.76 -11.93
C ASP A 57 8.68 3.97 -11.08
N ASP A 58 7.60 3.86 -10.31
CA ASP A 58 7.18 4.87 -9.31
C ASP A 58 7.68 4.52 -7.90
N GLY A 59 8.70 3.66 -7.80
CA GLY A 59 9.14 3.09 -6.53
C GLY A 59 8.06 2.17 -5.92
N PRO A 60 7.94 2.09 -4.58
CA PRO A 60 6.90 1.29 -3.91
C PRO A 60 5.47 1.58 -4.39
N ALA A 61 5.16 2.85 -4.70
CA ALA A 61 3.84 3.25 -5.17
C ALA A 61 3.44 2.62 -6.52
N THR A 62 4.38 2.01 -7.25
CA THR A 62 4.13 1.27 -8.51
C THR A 62 3.01 0.24 -8.38
N LYS A 63 2.86 -0.39 -7.20
CA LYS A 63 1.78 -1.36 -6.94
C LYS A 63 0.38 -0.77 -7.18
N LEU A 64 0.21 0.53 -6.92
CA LEU A 64 -1.04 1.27 -7.14
C LEU A 64 -0.99 2.01 -8.48
N LEU A 65 0.03 2.84 -8.70
CA LEU A 65 0.13 3.72 -9.87
C LEU A 65 0.20 2.96 -11.19
N GLY A 66 0.86 1.80 -11.23
CA GLY A 66 0.86 0.93 -12.41
C GLY A 66 -0.56 0.49 -12.80
N THR A 67 -1.37 0.13 -11.81
CA THR A 67 -2.76 -0.31 -12.00
C THR A 67 -3.70 0.86 -12.33
N LEU A 68 -3.53 2.02 -11.69
CA LEU A 68 -4.35 3.23 -11.95
C LEU A 68 -4.25 3.74 -13.39
N ARG A 69 -3.14 3.45 -14.08
CA ARG A 69 -2.93 3.77 -15.50
C ARG A 69 -3.60 2.78 -16.46
N LEU A 70 -4.00 1.60 -15.98
CA LEU A 70 -4.71 0.58 -16.77
C LEU A 70 -6.23 0.61 -16.54
N GLU A 71 -6.65 0.81 -15.29
CA GLU A 71 -8.06 0.83 -14.91
C GLU A 71 -8.64 2.23 -15.02
N HIS A 72 -9.80 2.35 -15.68
CA HIS A 72 -10.46 3.65 -15.90
C HIS A 72 -11.88 3.72 -15.34
N ASN A 73 -12.51 2.58 -15.04
CA ASN A 73 -13.84 2.58 -14.45
C ASN A 73 -13.76 3.05 -13.00
N ALA A 74 -14.41 4.18 -12.68
CA ALA A 74 -14.39 4.78 -11.35
C ALA A 74 -14.88 3.84 -10.24
N SER A 75 -15.73 2.86 -10.56
CA SER A 75 -16.26 1.90 -9.60
C SER A 75 -15.36 0.70 -9.34
N THR A 76 -14.30 0.48 -10.14
CA THR A 76 -13.34 -0.63 -9.96
C THR A 76 -12.72 -0.53 -8.57
N LEU A 77 -12.76 -1.62 -7.80
CA LEU A 77 -12.06 -1.73 -6.53
C LEU A 77 -10.66 -2.27 -6.79
N ILE A 78 -9.64 -1.51 -6.41
CA ILE A 78 -8.23 -1.87 -6.54
C ILE A 78 -7.72 -2.24 -5.15
N ILE A 79 -7.19 -3.46 -5.01
CA ILE A 79 -6.57 -3.94 -3.79
C ILE A 79 -5.06 -4.03 -4.01
N THR A 80 -4.28 -3.26 -3.25
CA THR A 80 -2.81 -3.26 -3.34
C THR A 80 -2.20 -4.13 -2.27
N LEU A 81 -1.17 -4.89 -2.64
CA LEU A 81 -0.52 -5.90 -1.83
C LEU A 81 0.98 -5.90 -2.11
N ASP A 82 1.78 -6.33 -1.14
CA ASP A 82 3.21 -6.59 -1.30
C ASP A 82 3.45 -8.03 -1.81
N ASP A 83 4.58 -8.23 -2.48
CA ASP A 83 4.96 -9.48 -3.16
C ASP A 83 5.73 -10.46 -2.26
N ASP A 84 5.95 -10.13 -0.99
CA ASP A 84 6.74 -10.89 -0.02
C ASP A 84 5.90 -11.45 1.16
N PHE A 85 4.60 -11.64 0.95
CA PHE A 85 3.64 -12.13 1.94
C PHE A 85 2.67 -13.18 1.40
N GLU A 86 2.24 -14.11 2.25
CA GLU A 86 1.12 -15.03 1.98
C GLU A 86 -0.18 -14.48 2.58
N TYR A 87 -1.19 -14.25 1.74
CA TYR A 87 -2.44 -13.61 2.16
C TYR A 87 -3.53 -14.63 2.54
N PRO A 88 -4.35 -14.35 3.57
CA PRO A 88 -5.48 -15.20 3.94
C PRO A 88 -6.52 -15.31 2.80
N PRO A 89 -7.19 -16.47 2.63
CA PRO A 89 -8.14 -16.67 1.53
C PRO A 89 -9.40 -15.79 1.60
N GLU A 90 -9.70 -15.19 2.75
CA GLU A 90 -10.85 -14.30 2.95
C GLU A 90 -10.51 -12.81 2.72
N LEU A 91 -9.27 -12.46 2.38
CA LEU A 91 -8.83 -11.06 2.27
C LEU A 91 -9.67 -10.28 1.25
N VAL A 92 -9.70 -10.74 0.00
CA VAL A 92 -10.42 -10.05 -1.09
C VAL A 92 -11.91 -9.95 -0.78
N ALA A 93 -12.53 -11.07 -0.39
CA ALA A 93 -13.96 -11.10 -0.03
C ALA A 93 -14.30 -10.10 1.08
N SER A 94 -13.42 -9.96 2.08
CA SER A 94 -13.63 -9.08 3.22
C SER A 94 -13.49 -7.60 2.87
N LEU A 95 -12.47 -7.24 2.07
CA LEU A 95 -12.30 -5.87 1.59
C LEU A 95 -13.42 -5.45 0.63
N VAL A 96 -13.84 -6.35 -0.27
CA VAL A 96 -14.97 -6.09 -1.17
C VAL A 96 -16.27 -5.86 -0.39
N TRP A 97 -16.56 -6.71 0.60
CA TRP A 97 -17.77 -6.57 1.42
C TRP A 97 -17.78 -5.23 2.19
N GLU A 98 -16.65 -4.85 2.78
CA GLU A 98 -16.52 -3.57 3.49
C GLU A 98 -16.62 -2.38 2.54
N ALA A 99 -16.10 -2.49 1.30
CA ALA A 99 -16.20 -1.43 0.29
C ALA A 99 -17.64 -1.20 -0.22
N VAL A 100 -18.51 -2.20 -0.10
CA VAL A 100 -19.96 -2.02 -0.33
C VAL A 100 -20.59 -1.21 0.79
N ALA A 101 -20.22 -1.49 2.05
CA ALA A 101 -20.77 -0.80 3.22
C ALA A 101 -20.21 0.63 3.40
N LYS A 102 -18.96 0.87 2.99
CA LYS A 102 -18.25 2.14 3.10
C LYS A 102 -17.73 2.56 1.72
N PRO A 103 -18.63 2.94 0.79
CA PRO A 103 -18.27 3.17 -0.61
C PRO A 103 -17.34 4.37 -0.82
N ASP A 104 -17.25 5.28 0.15
CA ASP A 104 -16.49 6.52 0.07
C ASP A 104 -15.14 6.49 0.80
N ASP A 105 -14.83 5.40 1.51
CA ASP A 105 -13.63 5.26 2.32
C ASP A 105 -12.57 4.37 1.64
N ALA A 106 -11.30 4.70 1.82
CA ALA A 106 -10.21 3.76 1.61
C ALA A 106 -10.19 2.77 2.78
N LEU A 107 -9.98 1.49 2.47
CA LEU A 107 -10.09 0.41 3.45
C LEU A 107 -8.78 -0.35 3.58
N GLY A 108 -8.45 -0.82 4.78
CA GLY A 108 -7.28 -1.67 4.95
C GLY A 108 -7.38 -2.60 6.15
N VAL A 109 -6.46 -3.55 6.23
CA VAL A 109 -6.37 -4.50 7.35
C VAL A 109 -5.50 -3.96 8.48
N CYS A 110 -4.42 -3.26 8.13
CA CYS A 110 -3.47 -2.67 9.07
C CYS A 110 -3.34 -1.17 8.83
N GLY A 111 -3.01 -0.44 9.89
CA GLY A 111 -2.87 1.01 9.83
C GLY A 111 -2.70 1.62 11.20
N TRP A 112 -2.45 2.91 11.20
CA TRP A 112 -2.09 3.66 12.39
C TRP A 112 -2.66 5.08 12.33
N GLY A 113 -3.00 5.59 13.50
CA GLY A 113 -3.39 6.98 13.69
C GLY A 113 -2.20 7.85 14.02
N MET A 114 -2.29 9.11 13.65
CA MET A 114 -1.41 10.18 14.10
C MET A 114 -1.87 10.65 15.49
N LEU A 115 -0.98 10.66 16.49
CA LEU A 115 -1.29 11.25 17.81
C LEU A 115 -0.61 12.60 17.99
N PRO A 116 -1.31 13.63 18.51
CA PRO A 116 -0.70 14.90 18.86
C PRO A 116 0.15 14.71 20.12
N MET A 117 1.47 14.81 20.01
CA MET A 117 2.39 14.70 21.14
C MET A 117 3.46 15.80 21.04
N TRP A 118 3.88 16.32 22.19
CA TRP A 118 5.01 17.26 22.29
C TRP A 118 6.31 16.47 22.04
N HIS A 119 6.62 16.27 20.76
CA HIS A 119 7.82 15.56 20.31
C HIS A 119 8.44 16.35 19.17
N GLU A 120 9.75 16.25 18.99
CA GLU A 120 10.49 16.84 17.86
C GLU A 120 9.92 16.44 16.48
N VAL A 121 9.19 15.32 16.39
CA VAL A 121 8.51 14.86 15.16
C VAL A 121 7.07 15.37 15.01
N GLY A 122 6.52 16.12 15.97
CA GLY A 122 5.14 16.66 15.93
C GLY A 122 3.99 15.64 16.01
N VAL A 123 4.24 14.37 15.66
CA VAL A 123 3.24 13.30 15.59
C VAL A 123 3.88 11.94 15.91
N VAL A 124 3.24 11.11 16.74
CA VAL A 124 3.66 9.74 17.01
C VAL A 124 2.68 8.74 16.37
N PRO A 125 3.15 7.70 15.66
CA PRO A 125 2.27 6.68 15.11
C PRO A 125 1.66 5.81 16.24
N ALA A 126 0.34 5.70 16.24
CA ALA A 126 -0.41 4.79 17.11
C ALA A 126 -1.03 3.67 16.29
N TYR A 127 -0.36 2.52 16.29
CA TYR A 127 -0.87 1.30 15.66
C TYR A 127 -2.14 0.83 16.37
N VAL A 128 -3.17 0.53 15.59
CA VAL A 128 -4.46 0.08 16.11
C VAL A 128 -4.50 -1.45 16.05
N PRO A 129 -4.32 -2.19 17.16
CA PRO A 129 -4.37 -3.64 17.13
C PRO A 129 -5.79 -4.16 16.88
N TYR A 130 -5.92 -5.42 16.41
CA TYR A 130 -7.20 -5.98 15.96
C TYR A 130 -8.31 -5.92 17.03
N PHE A 131 -7.97 -6.15 18.30
CA PHE A 131 -8.94 -6.13 19.40
C PHE A 131 -9.47 -4.73 19.74
N MET A 132 -8.83 -3.66 19.25
CA MET A 132 -9.27 -2.26 19.41
C MET A 132 -10.15 -1.77 18.26
N ARG A 133 -10.46 -2.64 17.28
CA ARG A 133 -11.26 -2.30 16.09
C ARG A 133 -12.37 -3.34 15.81
N PRO A 134 -13.20 -3.74 16.80
CA PRO A 134 -14.21 -4.80 16.62
C PRO A 134 -15.26 -4.48 15.53
N ASN A 135 -15.49 -3.20 15.24
CA ASN A 135 -16.39 -2.73 14.18
C ASN A 135 -15.64 -1.97 13.06
N GLY A 136 -14.32 -2.18 12.97
CA GLY A 136 -13.42 -1.32 12.21
C GLY A 136 -13.04 -0.05 12.97
N ARG A 137 -12.18 0.77 12.36
CA ARG A 137 -11.70 2.02 12.97
C ARG A 137 -11.12 2.97 11.92
N TYR A 138 -11.52 4.24 11.95
CA TYR A 138 -10.83 5.28 11.18
C TYR A 138 -9.39 5.46 11.68
N VAL A 139 -8.46 5.57 10.74
CA VAL A 139 -7.03 5.79 10.93
C VAL A 139 -6.53 6.80 9.92
N ASP A 140 -5.38 7.42 10.17
CA ASP A 140 -4.83 8.39 9.23
C ASP A 140 -4.16 7.67 8.06
N ILE A 141 -3.48 6.56 8.33
CA ILE A 141 -2.64 5.85 7.35
C ILE A 141 -2.95 4.35 7.36
N LEU A 142 -3.10 3.78 6.17
CA LEU A 142 -3.28 2.35 5.92
C LEU A 142 -1.96 1.72 5.45
N GLN A 143 -1.61 0.55 5.97
CA GLN A 143 -0.37 -0.13 5.61
C GLN A 143 -0.62 -1.17 4.51
N ALA A 144 0.00 -0.94 3.35
CA ALA A 144 -0.18 -1.78 2.17
C ALA A 144 0.24 -3.25 2.38
N CYS A 145 1.15 -3.53 3.31
CA CYS A 145 1.63 -4.89 3.58
C CYS A 145 0.51 -5.86 4.00
N CYS A 146 -0.57 -5.37 4.62
CA CYS A 146 -1.71 -6.21 5.01
C CYS A 146 -2.87 -6.18 4.00
N GLY A 147 -2.76 -5.39 2.93
CA GLY A 147 -3.81 -5.17 1.95
C GLY A 147 -4.64 -3.91 2.20
N ASN A 148 -4.64 -3.03 1.20
CA ASN A 148 -5.46 -1.82 1.16
C ASN A 148 -6.35 -1.83 -0.08
N ALA A 149 -7.60 -1.41 0.05
CA ALA A 149 -8.60 -1.32 -1.00
C ALA A 149 -9.01 0.14 -1.24
N TYR A 150 -9.07 0.51 -2.52
CA TYR A 150 -9.45 1.84 -2.97
C TYR A 150 -10.38 1.73 -4.17
N ARG A 151 -11.34 2.63 -4.32
CA ARG A 151 -12.03 2.76 -5.62
C ARG A 151 -11.13 3.51 -6.58
N ARG A 152 -11.10 3.09 -7.84
CA ARG A 152 -10.36 3.78 -8.89
C ARG A 152 -10.76 5.26 -8.98
N GLY A 153 -12.05 5.56 -8.78
CA GLY A 153 -12.59 6.92 -8.81
C GLY A 153 -12.10 7.84 -7.69
N PHE A 154 -11.39 7.32 -6.67
CA PHE A 154 -10.77 8.15 -5.63
C PHE A 154 -9.53 8.91 -6.12
N PHE A 155 -8.99 8.57 -7.29
CA PHE A 155 -7.77 9.19 -7.82
C PHE A 155 -8.10 9.94 -9.10
N THR A 156 -8.51 11.20 -8.95
CA THR A 156 -8.97 12.05 -10.06
C THR A 156 -7.81 12.55 -10.93
N ASP A 157 -6.65 12.79 -10.33
CA ASP A 157 -5.42 13.22 -11.01
C ASP A 157 -4.26 12.25 -10.70
N VAL A 158 -4.10 11.23 -11.54
CA VAL A 158 -3.06 10.20 -11.38
C VAL A 158 -1.66 10.78 -11.58
N ASP A 159 -1.50 11.81 -12.42
CA ASP A 159 -0.20 12.42 -12.66
C ASP A 159 0.26 13.23 -11.44
N ALA A 160 -0.65 13.96 -10.79
CA ALA A 160 -0.37 14.63 -9.53
C ALA A 160 -0.03 13.64 -8.38
N LEU A 161 -0.67 12.47 -8.36
CA LEU A 161 -0.33 11.40 -7.42
C LEU A 161 1.04 10.77 -7.74
N ALA A 162 1.39 10.65 -9.02
CA ALA A 162 2.66 10.07 -9.48
C ALA A 162 3.87 11.01 -9.29
N ASP A 163 3.64 12.31 -9.12
CA ASP A 163 4.69 13.30 -8.83
C ASP A 163 5.08 13.28 -7.33
N ILE A 164 5.62 12.14 -6.91
CA ILE A 164 5.98 11.83 -5.51
C ILE A 164 7.24 12.62 -5.12
N PRO A 165 7.20 13.48 -4.09
CA PRO A 165 8.39 14.14 -3.56
C PRO A 165 9.46 13.11 -3.14
N PRO A 166 10.76 13.36 -3.38
CA PRO A 166 11.82 12.39 -3.06
C PRO A 166 11.80 11.85 -1.63
N VAL A 167 11.42 12.69 -0.66
CA VAL A 167 11.32 12.30 0.76
C VAL A 167 10.19 11.32 1.05
N CYS A 168 9.19 11.22 0.17
CA CYS A 168 8.03 10.33 0.32
C CYS A 168 8.21 8.96 -0.34
N VAL A 169 9.23 8.77 -1.18
CA VAL A 169 9.36 7.58 -2.04
C VAL A 169 9.41 6.27 -1.25
N THR A 170 9.98 6.27 -0.04
CA THR A 170 10.11 5.07 0.80
C THR A 170 8.97 4.89 1.81
N VAL A 171 7.97 5.78 1.77
CA VAL A 171 6.79 5.81 2.65
C VAL A 171 5.54 6.09 1.80
N ASP A 172 5.35 5.27 0.76
CA ASP A 172 4.25 5.40 -0.20
C ASP A 172 2.87 5.32 0.48
N ASP A 173 2.76 4.57 1.57
CA ASP A 173 1.56 4.51 2.40
C ASP A 173 1.17 5.88 2.99
N VAL A 174 2.15 6.64 3.50
CA VAL A 174 1.95 8.02 3.97
C VAL A 174 1.57 8.94 2.83
N TRP A 175 2.25 8.83 1.69
CA TRP A 175 1.99 9.65 0.50
C TRP A 175 0.57 9.44 -0.03
N ILE A 176 0.17 8.18 -0.23
CA ILE A 176 -1.16 7.81 -0.74
C ILE A 176 -2.24 8.24 0.24
N ALA A 177 -2.08 7.97 1.53
CA ALA A 177 -3.04 8.37 2.55
C ALA A 177 -3.20 9.89 2.63
N GLY A 178 -2.09 10.64 2.59
CA GLY A 178 -2.13 12.10 2.63
C GLY A 178 -2.70 12.72 1.36
N TYR A 179 -2.44 12.16 0.19
CA TYR A 179 -3.09 12.56 -1.07
C TYR A 179 -4.60 12.34 -0.98
N LEU A 180 -5.03 11.12 -0.62
CA LEU A 180 -6.44 10.79 -0.47
C LEU A 180 -7.15 11.74 0.49
N ARG A 181 -6.52 12.06 1.62
CA ARG A 181 -7.12 12.93 2.63
C ARG A 181 -7.11 14.41 2.26
N THR A 182 -5.99 14.91 1.72
CA THR A 182 -5.74 16.35 1.52
C THR A 182 -6.29 16.85 0.18
N VAL A 183 -6.22 16.01 -0.86
CA VAL A 183 -6.63 16.35 -2.22
C VAL A 183 -8.05 15.84 -2.47
N GLU A 184 -8.27 14.56 -2.20
CA GLU A 184 -9.49 13.83 -2.60
C GLU A 184 -10.57 13.79 -1.51
N GLN A 185 -10.25 14.29 -0.30
CA GLN A 185 -11.14 14.35 0.86
C GLN A 185 -11.74 12.98 1.23
N ARG A 186 -10.93 11.92 1.10
CA ARG A 186 -11.27 10.54 1.45
C ARG A 186 -10.71 10.17 2.82
N HIS A 187 -11.48 9.38 3.57
CA HIS A 187 -11.05 8.84 4.85
C HIS A 187 -10.42 7.45 4.67
N SER A 188 -9.59 7.08 5.63
CA SER A 188 -8.96 5.76 5.72
C SER A 188 -9.55 5.00 6.91
N ALA A 189 -9.99 3.76 6.69
CA ALA A 189 -10.62 2.93 7.71
C ALA A 189 -10.07 1.50 7.73
N LEU A 190 -9.79 1.01 8.93
CA LEU A 190 -9.49 -0.38 9.18
C LEU A 190 -10.77 -1.21 9.23
N ILE A 191 -10.72 -2.40 8.65
CA ILE A 191 -11.77 -3.40 8.78
C ILE A 191 -11.64 -4.14 10.12
N SER A 192 -12.75 -4.74 10.57
CA SER A 192 -12.79 -5.46 11.86
C SER A 192 -12.08 -6.80 11.85
N LYS A 193 -11.99 -7.44 10.68
CA LYS A 193 -11.43 -8.79 10.55
C LYS A 193 -9.91 -8.79 10.77
N ARG A 194 -9.45 -9.84 11.45
CA ARG A 194 -8.03 -10.15 11.60
C ARG A 194 -7.56 -10.94 10.39
N LEU A 195 -6.83 -10.28 9.50
CA LEU A 195 -6.38 -10.81 8.21
C LEU A 195 -4.90 -10.49 7.97
N ASP A 196 -4.12 -10.42 9.04
CA ASP A 196 -2.67 -10.22 8.95
C ASP A 196 -2.06 -11.31 8.06
N PRO A 197 -1.23 -10.96 7.06
CA PRO A 197 -0.58 -11.94 6.22
C PRO A 197 0.47 -12.73 7.00
N SER A 198 0.85 -13.88 6.45
CA SER A 198 1.94 -14.68 7.00
C SER A 198 3.24 -14.45 6.23
N ASP A 199 4.36 -14.42 6.95
CA ASP A 199 5.67 -14.44 6.30
C ASP A 199 5.90 -15.79 5.59
N PRO A 200 6.36 -15.79 4.33
CA PRO A 200 6.77 -17.00 3.65
C PRO A 200 8.01 -17.62 4.32
N ALA A 201 8.26 -18.91 4.03
CA ALA A 201 9.33 -19.66 4.68
C ALA A 201 10.71 -19.00 4.55
N TRP A 202 11.06 -18.51 3.36
CA TRP A 202 12.36 -17.87 3.09
C TRP A 202 12.57 -16.61 3.93
N LYS A 203 11.53 -15.80 4.16
CA LYS A 203 11.60 -14.57 4.96
C LYS A 203 11.80 -14.88 6.45
N LYS A 204 11.19 -15.96 6.94
CA LYS A 204 11.42 -16.47 8.31
C LYS A 204 12.84 -17.00 8.50
N GLU A 205 13.45 -17.56 7.45
CA GLU A 205 14.84 -18.02 7.48
C GLU A 205 15.81 -16.82 7.47
N GLU A 206 15.56 -15.83 6.61
CA GLU A 206 16.34 -14.60 6.55
C GLU A 206 16.32 -13.83 7.88
N ALA A 207 15.15 -13.71 8.52
CA ALA A 207 15.00 -13.05 9.82
C ALA A 207 15.78 -13.73 10.97
N ARG A 208 16.20 -15.00 10.80
CA ARG A 208 17.03 -15.73 11.79
C ARG A 208 18.52 -15.54 11.56
N SER A 209 18.92 -14.92 10.44
CA SER A 209 20.33 -14.63 10.14
C SER A 209 20.91 -13.65 11.18
N SER A 210 22.16 -13.89 11.59
CA SER A 210 22.89 -13.03 12.54
C SER A 210 23.38 -11.71 11.92
N GLU A 211 23.19 -11.53 10.62
CA GLU A 211 23.45 -10.26 9.94
C GLU A 211 22.42 -9.23 10.44
N ARG A 212 22.86 -8.31 11.31
CA ARG A 212 22.05 -7.16 11.74
C ARG A 212 21.81 -6.26 10.52
N GLN A 213 20.81 -6.58 9.71
CA GLN A 213 20.40 -5.72 8.61
C GLN A 213 19.64 -4.52 9.19
N MET A 214 20.17 -3.32 8.94
CA MET A 214 19.39 -2.09 9.09
C MET A 214 18.17 -2.19 8.17
N THR A 215 16.98 -2.14 8.74
CA THR A 215 15.74 -2.20 7.94
C THR A 215 15.40 -0.82 7.39
N LEU A 216 14.69 -0.77 6.27
CA LEU A 216 14.16 0.48 5.73
C LEU A 216 13.23 1.17 6.75
N SER A 217 12.43 0.39 7.49
CA SER A 217 11.56 0.92 8.55
C SER A 217 12.35 1.60 9.67
N SER A 218 13.44 0.99 10.14
CA SER A 218 14.30 1.60 11.16
C SER A 218 14.99 2.87 10.65
N PHE A 219 15.48 2.85 9.40
CA PHE A 219 16.07 4.03 8.77
C PHE A 219 15.06 5.17 8.63
N ASN A 220 13.87 4.88 8.11
CA ASN A 220 12.79 5.86 7.94
C ASN A 220 12.35 6.46 9.27
N HIS A 221 12.33 5.66 10.34
CA HIS A 221 12.01 6.13 11.69
C HIS A 221 13.09 7.08 12.23
N GLU A 222 14.36 6.66 12.20
CA GLU A 222 15.50 7.46 12.67
C GLU A 222 15.60 8.81 11.95
N HIS A 223 15.32 8.84 10.64
CA HIS A 223 15.41 10.04 9.82
C HIS A 223 14.10 10.83 9.71
N GLN A 224 13.07 10.43 10.47
CA GLN A 224 11.76 11.10 10.54
C GLN A 224 11.07 11.23 9.15
N VAL A 225 11.27 10.24 8.28
CA VAL A 225 10.82 10.28 6.87
C VAL A 225 9.30 10.40 6.76
N HIS A 226 8.55 9.67 7.60
CA HIS A 226 7.09 9.76 7.65
C HIS A 226 6.61 11.20 7.90
N TYR A 227 7.20 11.90 8.87
CA TYR A 227 6.82 13.27 9.21
C TYR A 227 7.19 14.26 8.09
N LYS A 228 8.40 14.14 7.54
CA LYS A 228 8.82 14.97 6.41
C LYS A 228 7.93 14.76 5.19
N CYS A 229 7.43 13.54 4.98
CA CYS A 229 6.47 13.26 3.92
C CYS A 229 5.12 13.95 4.17
N VAL A 230 4.61 13.94 5.41
CA VAL A 230 3.40 14.71 5.77
C VAL A 230 3.58 16.20 5.45
N GLN A 231 4.71 16.80 5.83
CA GLN A 231 5.01 18.20 5.51
C GLN A 231 5.09 18.43 3.99
N ALA A 232 5.73 17.53 3.25
CA ALA A 232 5.86 17.63 1.80
C ALA A 232 4.49 17.57 1.08
N ILE A 233 3.54 16.78 1.58
CA ILE A 233 2.17 16.73 1.05
C ILE A 233 1.48 18.09 1.26
N GLU A 234 1.55 18.63 2.48
CA GLU A 234 0.90 19.90 2.82
C GLU A 234 1.50 21.07 2.03
N GLU A 235 2.82 21.08 1.87
CA GLU A 235 3.55 22.06 1.07
C GLU A 235 3.20 21.92 -0.42
N LYS A 236 3.22 20.71 -0.97
CA LYS A 236 2.95 20.51 -2.41
C LYS A 236 1.55 20.96 -2.80
N PHE A 237 0.54 20.61 -2.00
CA PHE A 237 -0.86 20.89 -2.33
C PHE A 237 -1.40 22.17 -1.69
N GLN A 238 -0.59 22.88 -0.91
CA GLN A 238 -0.97 24.12 -0.21
C GLN A 238 -2.24 23.94 0.63
N ARG A 239 -2.36 22.76 1.26
CA ARG A 239 -3.52 22.34 2.06
C ARG A 239 -3.05 21.53 3.25
N ARG A 240 -3.60 21.82 4.42
CA ARG A 240 -3.30 21.04 5.63
C ARG A 240 -3.98 19.67 5.54
N TRP A 241 -3.25 18.62 5.91
CA TRP A 241 -3.81 17.29 6.13
C TRP A 241 -4.59 17.31 7.45
N THR A 242 -5.92 17.39 7.43
CA THR A 242 -6.70 17.27 8.68
C THR A 242 -6.60 15.85 9.23
N ARG A 243 -6.04 15.70 10.44
CA ARG A 243 -5.85 14.40 11.08
C ARG A 243 -7.13 13.93 11.75
N ASN A 244 -7.30 12.62 11.91
CA ASN A 244 -8.54 12.06 12.46
C ASN A 244 -8.83 12.46 13.90
N PHE A 245 -7.81 12.81 14.70
CA PHE A 245 -8.01 13.31 16.06
C PHE A 245 -8.49 14.77 16.11
N GLU A 246 -8.48 15.47 14.96
CA GLU A 246 -8.91 16.87 14.82
C GLU A 246 -10.39 16.97 14.37
N GLU A 247 -11.01 15.85 13.99
CA GLU A 247 -12.44 15.70 13.70
C GLU A 247 -13.23 15.25 14.94
#